data_AF-A0A815TD13-F1
#
_entry.id   AF-A0A815TD13-F1
#
_cell.length_a   1.000
_cell.length_b   1.000
_cell.length_c   1.000
_cell.angle_alpha   90.00
_cell.angle_beta   90.00
_cell.angle_gamma   90.00
#
_symmetry.space_group_name_H-M   'P 1'
#
loop_
_entity.id
_entity.type
_entity.pdbx_description
1 polymer ?
#
loop_
_entity_poly.entity_id
_entity_poly.type
_entity_poly.pdbx_seq_one_letter_code
_entity_poly.pdbx_strand_id
1 'polypeptide(L)'
;MENFEYGYFDRSNRPPPIQVKHLQSNRIVATASQKLCLFKIFPFIFHDVICQLPSYIVYKVLREILDLVLSNPFRKKWLFVLDDLCATFYRTMLEHFPDRITPKVHFIREYEQIVHDYGPAIKQWCFRYEANHAYFKKIALRTNNFKNVPKMLITRYRLKQCFKVAHLSRLNTLSYPVGVKQIQTTSLNSYMKKLLFDHFGHVDIAANLKQCQRLIHENVEYSRSAVYIVDLIPLKEQPIFAQILFIMKMKEKWWLLADILNTISYDEDLFAWEVKSIDHYSMLDPCQLRYYYKGLDVYQVNNSSFVSFTNRLTLY
;
A
#
# COMPACT_ATOMS: atom_id res chain seq x y z
N MET A 1 -18.42 -0.24 9.49
CA MET A 1 -17.68 0.61 8.52
C MET A 1 -17.52 2.07 8.95
N GLU A 2 -18.55 2.74 9.46
CA GLU A 2 -18.43 4.16 9.86
C GLU A 2 -17.55 4.35 11.11
N ASN A 3 -17.64 3.40 12.04
CA ASN A 3 -16.84 3.38 13.28
C ASN A 3 -15.48 2.68 13.14
N PHE A 4 -15.15 2.14 11.96
CA PHE A 4 -13.86 1.47 11.76
C PHE A 4 -12.75 2.51 11.67
N GLU A 5 -11.66 2.30 12.41
CA GLU A 5 -10.51 3.21 12.43
C GLU A 5 -9.57 2.91 11.25
N TYR A 6 -9.66 3.75 10.21
CA TYR A 6 -8.79 3.63 9.05
C TYR A 6 -7.39 4.19 9.37
N GLY A 7 -6.39 3.36 9.06
CA GLY A 7 -4.98 3.75 9.11
C GLY A 7 -4.66 4.94 8.19
N TYR A 8 -3.51 5.56 8.40
CA TYR A 8 -3.12 6.80 7.74
C TYR A 8 -3.11 6.66 6.21
N PHE A 9 -2.54 5.58 5.69
CA PHE A 9 -2.41 5.40 4.24
C PHE A 9 -3.72 4.95 3.57
N ASP A 10 -4.55 4.21 4.29
CA ASP A 10 -5.86 3.76 3.78
C ASP A 10 -6.95 4.82 3.90
N ARG A 11 -6.83 5.77 4.84
CA ARG A 11 -7.80 6.86 5.04
C ARG A 11 -8.09 7.67 3.79
N SER A 12 -7.06 7.90 2.95
CA SER A 12 -7.19 8.62 1.68
C SER A 12 -8.14 7.94 0.68
N ASN A 13 -8.30 6.63 0.78
CA ASN A 13 -9.15 5.80 -0.06
C ASN A 13 -10.29 5.14 0.74
N ARG A 14 -10.66 5.73 1.88
CA ARG A 14 -11.78 5.24 2.70
C ARG A 14 -13.02 5.04 1.83
N PRO A 15 -13.66 3.85 1.85
CA PRO A 15 -14.87 3.60 1.11
C PRO A 15 -16.02 4.47 1.65
N PRO A 16 -16.92 4.93 0.78
CA PRO A 16 -18.09 5.67 1.23
C PRO A 16 -19.03 4.74 2.02
N PRO A 17 -19.87 5.29 2.91
CA PRO A 17 -20.85 4.51 3.66
C PRO A 17 -21.75 3.66 2.75
N ILE A 18 -21.96 2.40 3.11
CA ILE A 18 -22.92 1.53 2.43
C ILE A 18 -24.31 1.84 2.97
N GLN A 19 -25.14 2.48 2.14
CA GLN A 19 -26.54 2.79 2.45
C GLN A 19 -27.44 1.61 2.06
N VAL A 20 -28.60 1.48 2.71
CA VAL A 20 -29.58 0.40 2.44
C VAL A 20 -29.96 0.30 0.96
N LYS A 21 -30.12 1.45 0.28
CA LYS A 21 -30.40 1.51 -1.17
C LYS A 21 -29.31 0.85 -2.05
N HIS A 22 -28.06 0.83 -1.59
CA HIS A 22 -26.95 0.17 -2.30
C HIS A 22 -27.09 -1.36 -2.22
N LEU A 23 -27.62 -1.88 -1.10
CA LEU A 23 -27.89 -3.31 -0.90
C LEU A 23 -29.00 -3.78 -1.83
N GLN A 24 -30.08 -3.00 -1.97
CA GLN A 24 -31.20 -3.32 -2.87
C GLN A 24 -30.78 -3.34 -4.34
N SER A 25 -29.83 -2.49 -4.74
CA SER A 25 -29.35 -2.39 -6.12
C SER A 25 -28.16 -3.30 -6.44
N ASN A 26 -27.65 -4.07 -5.46
CA ASN A 26 -26.44 -4.89 -5.57
C ASN A 26 -25.23 -4.12 -6.14
N ARG A 27 -25.12 -2.82 -5.81
CA ARG A 27 -24.09 -1.93 -6.37
C ARG A 27 -23.45 -1.08 -5.29
N ILE A 28 -22.15 -1.30 -5.07
CA ILE A 28 -21.32 -0.43 -4.23
C ILE A 28 -20.82 0.73 -5.09
N VAL A 29 -21.37 1.92 -4.84
CA VAL A 29 -20.96 3.18 -5.49
C VAL A 29 -19.67 3.66 -4.84
N ALA A 30 -18.54 3.44 -5.49
CA ALA A 30 -17.22 3.86 -5.03
C ALA A 30 -16.23 3.91 -6.21
N THR A 31 -15.15 4.69 -6.06
CA THR A 31 -14.04 4.67 -7.02
C THR A 31 -13.28 3.33 -6.95
N ALA A 32 -12.49 3.03 -7.98
CA ALA A 32 -11.70 1.79 -8.01
C ALA A 32 -10.71 1.68 -6.84
N SER A 33 -10.04 2.78 -6.47
CA SER A 33 -9.14 2.82 -5.30
C SER A 33 -9.88 2.58 -3.98
N GLN A 34 -11.10 3.11 -3.83
CA GLN A 34 -11.93 2.88 -2.65
C GLN A 34 -12.44 1.43 -2.57
N LYS A 35 -12.78 0.82 -3.71
CA LYS A 35 -13.16 -0.60 -3.77
C LYS A 35 -12.00 -1.50 -3.41
N LEU A 36 -10.80 -1.21 -3.91
CA LEU A 36 -9.59 -1.95 -3.56
C LEU A 36 -9.23 -1.78 -2.07
N CYS A 37 -9.37 -0.56 -1.54
CA CYS A 37 -9.19 -0.31 -0.10
C CYS A 37 -10.18 -1.13 0.73
N LEU A 38 -11.48 -1.07 0.40
CA LEU A 38 -12.52 -1.87 1.05
C LEU A 38 -12.19 -3.37 0.96
N PHE A 39 -11.88 -3.87 -0.22
CA PHE A 39 -11.52 -5.27 -0.44
C PHE A 39 -10.36 -5.68 0.46
N LYS A 40 -9.31 -4.85 0.55
CA LYS A 40 -8.14 -5.16 1.38
C LYS A 40 -8.44 -5.23 2.87
N ILE A 41 -9.23 -4.29 3.39
CA ILE A 41 -9.52 -4.17 4.82
C ILE A 41 -10.78 -4.95 5.23
N PHE A 42 -11.48 -5.56 4.28
CA PHE A 42 -12.74 -6.25 4.50
C PHE A 42 -12.66 -7.25 5.66
N PRO A 43 -11.62 -8.10 5.78
CA PRO A 43 -11.53 -9.06 6.87
C PRO A 43 -11.41 -8.40 8.24
N PHE A 44 -10.73 -7.26 8.36
CA PHE A 44 -10.62 -6.52 9.63
C PHE A 44 -11.94 -5.87 10.04
N ILE A 45 -12.68 -5.32 9.08
CA ILE A 45 -13.97 -4.66 9.35
C ILE A 45 -15.01 -5.67 9.86
N PHE A 46 -14.98 -6.90 9.36
CA PHE A 46 -15.99 -7.93 9.61
C PHE A 46 -15.41 -9.18 10.30
N HIS A 47 -14.30 -9.02 11.02
CA HIS A 47 -13.55 -10.14 11.61
C HIS A 47 -14.39 -10.99 12.57
N ASP A 48 -15.40 -10.38 13.19
CA ASP A 48 -16.35 -10.98 14.13
C ASP A 48 -17.38 -11.89 13.45
N VAL A 49 -17.64 -11.70 12.17
CA VAL A 49 -18.71 -12.42 11.43
C VAL A 49 -18.20 -13.23 10.24
N ILE A 50 -16.98 -12.99 9.73
CA ILE A 50 -16.46 -13.66 8.52
C ILE A 50 -16.44 -15.19 8.64
N CYS A 51 -16.12 -15.74 9.81
CA CYS A 51 -16.07 -17.19 10.04
C CYS A 51 -17.44 -17.87 9.90
N GLN A 52 -18.54 -17.11 9.98
CA GLN A 52 -19.91 -17.62 9.88
C GLN A 52 -20.43 -17.64 8.44
N LEU A 53 -19.67 -17.12 7.47
CA LEU A 53 -20.10 -16.95 6.09
C LEU A 53 -19.50 -18.05 5.20
N PRO A 54 -20.27 -19.06 4.73
CA PRO A 54 -19.76 -20.10 3.85
C PRO A 54 -19.18 -19.52 2.55
N SER A 55 -19.81 -18.46 2.02
CA SER A 55 -19.36 -17.78 0.79
C SER A 55 -18.06 -17.01 0.95
N TYR A 56 -17.49 -16.92 2.16
CA TYR A 56 -16.23 -16.21 2.38
C TYR A 56 -15.08 -16.84 1.59
N ILE A 57 -15.15 -18.13 1.28
CA ILE A 57 -14.19 -18.82 0.41
C ILE A 57 -14.00 -18.10 -0.94
N VAL A 58 -15.06 -17.54 -1.52
CA VAL A 58 -15.00 -16.77 -2.78
C VAL A 58 -14.08 -15.55 -2.63
N TYR A 59 -14.19 -14.85 -1.49
CA TYR A 59 -13.30 -13.74 -1.17
C TYR A 59 -11.86 -14.21 -1.00
N LYS A 60 -11.64 -15.31 -0.27
CA LYS A 60 -10.31 -15.86 0.01
C LYS A 60 -9.56 -16.19 -1.29
N VAL A 61 -10.20 -16.94 -2.17
CA VAL A 61 -9.60 -17.31 -3.46
C VAL A 61 -9.35 -16.07 -4.33
N LEU A 62 -10.31 -15.14 -4.40
CA LEU A 62 -10.11 -13.89 -5.14
C LEU A 62 -8.97 -13.05 -4.56
N ARG A 63 -8.79 -13.09 -3.24
CA ARG A 63 -7.72 -12.35 -2.58
C ARG A 63 -6.35 -12.93 -2.95
N GLU A 64 -6.21 -14.24 -2.98
CA GLU A 64 -4.97 -14.88 -3.44
C GLU A 64 -4.65 -14.58 -4.91
N ILE A 65 -5.67 -14.62 -5.78
CA ILE A 65 -5.52 -14.20 -7.19
C ILE A 65 -5.02 -12.76 -7.24
N LEU A 66 -5.63 -11.86 -6.47
CA LEU A 66 -5.26 -10.46 -6.47
C LEU A 66 -3.81 -10.24 -6.00
N ASP A 67 -3.38 -10.95 -4.96
CA ASP A 67 -2.01 -10.87 -4.45
C ASP A 67 -1.00 -11.30 -5.51
N LEU A 68 -1.28 -12.36 -6.29
CA LEU A 68 -0.45 -12.75 -7.43
C LEU A 68 -0.48 -11.72 -8.57
N VAL A 69 -1.65 -11.32 -9.02
CA VAL A 69 -1.84 -10.49 -10.22
C VAL A 69 -1.33 -9.05 -10.01
N LEU A 70 -1.35 -8.56 -8.77
CA LEU A 70 -0.76 -7.27 -8.39
C LEU A 70 0.75 -7.35 -8.11
N SER A 71 1.36 -8.53 -8.22
CA SER A 71 2.79 -8.70 -7.97
C SER A 71 3.66 -8.17 -9.09
N ASN A 72 4.74 -7.49 -8.69
CA ASN A 72 5.77 -7.04 -9.60
C ASN A 72 7.14 -7.02 -8.88
N PRO A 73 8.11 -7.87 -9.27
CA PRO A 73 8.05 -8.80 -10.40
C PRO A 73 7.04 -9.95 -10.19
N PHE A 74 6.52 -10.49 -11.29
CA PHE A 74 5.68 -11.71 -11.28
C PHE A 74 6.56 -12.90 -11.67
N ARG A 75 6.55 -13.97 -10.87
CA ARG A 75 7.33 -15.17 -11.19
C ARG A 75 6.55 -16.12 -12.10
N LYS A 76 7.18 -16.60 -13.17
CA LYS A 76 6.56 -17.57 -14.10
C LYS A 76 6.08 -18.85 -13.40
N LYS A 77 6.76 -19.31 -12.33
CA LYS A 77 6.31 -20.49 -11.55
C LYS A 77 4.94 -20.30 -10.89
N TRP A 78 4.47 -19.06 -10.73
CA TRP A 78 3.14 -18.76 -10.18
C TRP A 78 2.02 -18.88 -11.21
N LEU A 79 2.31 -19.07 -12.50
CA LEU A 79 1.28 -19.23 -13.53
C LEU A 79 0.37 -20.43 -13.25
N PHE A 80 0.96 -21.59 -12.91
CA PHE A 80 0.19 -22.79 -12.55
C PHE A 80 -0.71 -22.56 -11.33
N VAL A 81 -0.20 -21.84 -10.32
CA VAL A 81 -0.98 -21.48 -9.13
C VAL A 81 -2.10 -20.52 -9.50
N LEU A 82 -1.85 -19.56 -10.39
CA LEU A 82 -2.84 -18.60 -10.86
C LEU A 82 -3.97 -19.30 -11.63
N ASP A 83 -3.68 -20.25 -12.52
CA ASP A 83 -4.72 -21.01 -13.24
C ASP A 83 -5.60 -21.81 -12.27
N ASP A 84 -4.99 -22.55 -11.34
CA ASP A 84 -5.72 -23.34 -10.34
C ASP A 84 -6.62 -22.45 -9.46
N LEU A 85 -6.10 -21.31 -8.99
CA LEU A 85 -6.89 -20.33 -8.25
C LEU A 85 -8.02 -19.77 -9.10
N CYS A 86 -7.79 -19.44 -10.37
CA CYS A 86 -8.84 -18.95 -11.27
C CYS A 86 -9.92 -20.01 -11.53
N ALA A 87 -9.56 -21.29 -11.63
CA ALA A 87 -10.50 -22.41 -11.78
C ALA A 87 -11.36 -22.55 -10.52
N THR A 88 -10.70 -22.52 -9.37
CA THR A 88 -11.31 -22.62 -8.05
C THR A 88 -12.24 -21.44 -7.79
N PHE A 89 -11.84 -20.21 -8.15
CA PHE A 89 -12.69 -19.03 -8.03
C PHE A 89 -13.93 -19.15 -8.89
N TYR A 90 -13.80 -19.60 -10.14
CA TYR A 90 -14.95 -19.78 -11.02
C TYR A 90 -15.93 -20.83 -10.48
N ARG A 91 -15.42 -21.98 -10.00
CA ARG A 91 -16.25 -23.02 -9.36
C ARG A 91 -16.96 -22.52 -8.11
N THR A 92 -16.24 -21.86 -7.20
CA THR A 92 -16.83 -21.34 -5.95
C THR A 92 -17.84 -20.22 -6.21
N MET A 93 -17.64 -19.42 -7.26
CA MET A 93 -18.65 -18.46 -7.74
C MET A 93 -19.93 -19.15 -8.23
N LEU A 94 -19.82 -20.26 -8.97
CA LEU A 94 -20.99 -21.03 -9.41
C LEU A 94 -21.72 -21.68 -8.23
N GLU A 95 -21.00 -22.18 -7.25
CA GLU A 95 -21.56 -22.84 -6.07
C GLU A 95 -22.31 -21.85 -5.17
N HIS A 96 -21.68 -20.71 -4.83
CA HIS A 96 -22.27 -19.76 -3.88
C HIS A 96 -23.13 -18.67 -4.53
N PHE A 97 -22.90 -18.36 -5.81
CA PHE A 97 -23.57 -17.26 -6.53
C PHE A 97 -23.90 -17.62 -7.99
N PRO A 98 -24.65 -18.71 -8.25
CA PRO A 98 -24.90 -19.22 -9.61
C PRO A 98 -25.52 -18.18 -10.55
N ASP A 99 -26.40 -17.30 -10.04
CA ASP A 99 -27.09 -16.28 -10.84
C ASP A 99 -26.25 -15.00 -11.07
N ARG A 100 -24.99 -14.98 -10.63
CA ARG A 100 -24.12 -13.78 -10.64
C ARG A 100 -22.83 -13.98 -11.43
N ILE A 101 -22.82 -14.90 -12.40
CA ILE A 101 -21.69 -15.08 -13.32
C ILE A 101 -21.67 -13.98 -14.37
N THR A 102 -20.99 -12.89 -14.06
CA THR A 102 -20.79 -11.78 -14.99
C THR A 102 -19.65 -12.08 -15.97
N PRO A 103 -19.54 -11.36 -17.11
CA PRO A 103 -18.38 -11.48 -17.99
C PRO A 103 -17.03 -11.31 -17.28
N LYS A 104 -16.96 -10.47 -16.22
CA LYS A 104 -15.73 -10.32 -15.42
C LYS A 104 -15.34 -11.59 -14.66
N VAL A 105 -16.33 -12.35 -14.21
CA VAL A 105 -16.12 -13.63 -13.53
C VAL A 105 -15.71 -14.69 -14.55
N HIS A 106 -16.34 -14.70 -15.73
CA HIS A 106 -15.97 -15.61 -16.80
C HIS A 106 -14.53 -15.40 -17.28
N PHE A 107 -14.15 -14.15 -17.59
CA PHE A 107 -12.81 -13.84 -18.12
C PHE A 107 -11.66 -14.03 -17.13
N ILE A 108 -11.94 -14.33 -15.86
CA ILE A 108 -10.86 -14.61 -14.89
C ILE A 108 -10.10 -15.90 -15.26
N ARG A 109 -10.74 -16.84 -15.96
CA ARG A 109 -10.11 -18.08 -16.43
C ARG A 109 -8.94 -17.82 -17.40
N GLU A 110 -8.97 -16.69 -18.09
CA GLU A 110 -7.95 -16.30 -19.06
C GLU A 110 -6.75 -15.57 -18.42
N TYR A 111 -6.78 -15.30 -17.10
CA TYR A 111 -5.76 -14.47 -16.46
C TYR A 111 -4.37 -15.10 -16.50
N GLU A 112 -4.27 -16.44 -16.43
CA GLU A 112 -2.98 -17.13 -16.55
C GLU A 112 -2.37 -16.85 -17.93
N GLN A 113 -3.12 -17.12 -19.00
CA GLN A 113 -2.66 -16.91 -20.37
C GLN A 113 -2.33 -15.44 -20.63
N ILE A 114 -3.17 -14.51 -20.16
CA ILE A 114 -2.92 -13.06 -20.30
C ILE A 114 -1.60 -12.68 -19.62
N VAL A 115 -1.33 -13.18 -18.41
CA VAL A 115 -0.09 -12.89 -17.69
C VAL A 115 1.12 -13.59 -18.33
N HIS A 116 0.95 -14.78 -18.88
CA HIS A 116 1.98 -15.51 -19.62
C HIS A 116 2.41 -14.73 -20.88
N ASP A 117 1.44 -14.30 -21.69
CA ASP A 117 1.69 -13.72 -23.01
C ASP A 117 2.12 -12.25 -22.94
N TYR A 118 1.55 -11.49 -21.99
CA TYR A 118 1.75 -10.03 -21.93
C TYR A 118 2.46 -9.55 -20.66
N GLY A 119 2.76 -10.44 -19.72
CA GLY A 119 3.44 -10.13 -18.47
C GLY A 119 2.49 -9.69 -17.33
N PRO A 120 3.03 -9.15 -16.22
CA PRO A 120 2.26 -8.87 -15.01
C PRO A 120 1.06 -7.94 -15.26
N ALA A 121 -0.15 -8.34 -14.83
CA ALA A 121 -1.35 -7.56 -15.14
C ALA A 121 -1.36 -6.15 -14.51
N ILE A 122 -0.64 -5.95 -13.40
CA ILE A 122 -0.43 -4.61 -12.82
C ILE A 122 0.25 -3.64 -13.79
N LYS A 123 1.01 -4.12 -14.79
CA LYS A 123 1.59 -3.26 -15.83
C LYS A 123 0.59 -2.92 -16.95
N GLN A 124 -0.50 -3.67 -17.04
CA GLN A 124 -1.53 -3.52 -18.07
C GLN A 124 -2.75 -2.73 -17.60
N TRP A 125 -2.90 -2.50 -16.29
CA TRP A 125 -4.07 -1.83 -15.74
C TRP A 125 -4.21 -0.36 -16.17
N CYS A 126 -5.45 0.14 -16.24
CA CYS A 126 -5.71 1.50 -16.73
C CYS A 126 -5.67 2.61 -15.66
N PHE A 127 -5.27 2.30 -14.42
CA PHE A 127 -5.30 3.25 -13.30
C PHE A 127 -4.52 4.55 -13.56
N ARG A 128 -3.39 4.48 -14.26
CA ARG A 128 -2.56 5.66 -14.60
C ARG A 128 -3.14 6.48 -15.74
N TYR A 129 -3.69 5.82 -16.76
CA TYR A 129 -4.37 6.50 -17.86
C TYR A 129 -5.60 7.25 -17.37
N GLU A 130 -6.45 6.62 -16.56
CA GLU A 130 -7.63 7.24 -15.97
C GLU A 130 -7.28 8.41 -15.04
N ALA A 131 -6.22 8.27 -14.23
CA ALA A 131 -5.73 9.37 -13.38
C ALA A 131 -5.27 10.58 -14.22
N ASN A 132 -4.64 10.34 -15.38
CA ASN A 132 -4.27 11.41 -16.30
C ASN A 132 -5.51 12.07 -16.94
N HIS A 133 -6.50 11.27 -17.37
CA HIS A 133 -7.76 11.78 -17.91
C HIS A 133 -8.57 12.60 -16.89
N ALA A 134 -8.53 12.23 -15.61
CA ALA A 134 -9.21 12.96 -14.54
C ALA A 134 -8.76 14.42 -14.43
N TYR A 135 -7.50 14.73 -14.75
CA TYR A 135 -7.01 16.12 -14.82
C TYR A 135 -7.74 16.92 -15.91
N PHE A 136 -7.87 16.36 -17.11
CA PHE A 136 -8.54 17.03 -18.23
C PHE A 136 -10.03 17.25 -17.96
N LYS A 137 -10.72 16.21 -17.44
CA LYS A 137 -12.15 16.31 -17.05
C LYS A 137 -12.38 17.44 -16.05
N LYS A 138 -11.54 17.53 -15.01
CA LYS A 138 -11.63 18.59 -13.99
C LYS A 138 -11.41 19.99 -14.55
N ILE A 139 -10.47 20.16 -15.47
CA ILE A 139 -10.22 21.48 -16.08
C ILE A 139 -11.37 21.87 -16.99
N ALA A 140 -11.81 20.98 -17.88
CA ALA A 140 -12.91 21.26 -18.81
C ALA A 140 -14.17 21.75 -18.08
N LEU A 141 -14.52 21.09 -16.96
CA LEU A 141 -15.66 21.48 -16.11
C LEU A 141 -15.47 22.80 -15.37
N ARG A 142 -14.24 23.19 -15.02
CA ARG A 142 -13.97 24.39 -14.20
C ARG A 142 -13.73 25.64 -15.01
N THR A 143 -13.18 25.50 -16.23
CA THR A 143 -12.78 26.66 -17.03
C THR A 143 -13.95 27.31 -17.75
N ASN A 144 -15.10 26.63 -17.87
CA ASN A 144 -16.31 27.11 -18.58
C ASN A 144 -16.01 27.73 -19.97
N ASN A 145 -14.91 27.32 -20.61
CA ASN A 145 -14.51 27.77 -21.93
C ASN A 145 -14.87 26.69 -22.93
N PHE A 146 -15.89 26.95 -23.73
CA PHE A 146 -16.40 26.02 -24.74
C PHE A 146 -15.78 26.25 -26.13
N LYS A 147 -14.96 27.29 -26.31
CA LYS A 147 -14.28 27.57 -27.57
C LYS A 147 -12.94 26.84 -27.63
N ASN A 148 -12.80 25.93 -28.58
CA ASN A 148 -11.57 25.17 -28.83
C ASN A 148 -11.03 24.46 -27.56
N VAL A 149 -11.90 23.73 -26.86
CA VAL A 149 -11.59 22.97 -25.63
C VAL A 149 -10.28 22.16 -25.75
N PRO A 150 -10.01 21.41 -26.83
CA PRO A 150 -8.76 20.65 -26.94
C PRO A 150 -7.50 21.52 -26.88
N LYS A 151 -7.51 22.69 -27.56
CA LYS A 151 -6.38 23.63 -27.58
C LYS A 151 -6.07 24.11 -26.16
N MET A 152 -7.09 24.58 -25.44
CA MET A 152 -6.94 25.03 -24.05
C MET A 152 -6.39 23.92 -23.14
N LEU A 153 -6.97 22.72 -23.20
CA LEU A 153 -6.56 21.59 -22.37
C LEU A 153 -5.10 21.21 -22.61
N ILE A 154 -4.69 21.13 -23.87
CA ILE A 154 -3.32 20.79 -24.27
C ILE A 154 -2.34 21.89 -23.84
N THR A 155 -2.67 23.18 -24.04
CA THR A 155 -1.81 24.29 -23.61
C THR A 155 -1.56 24.25 -22.10
N ARG A 156 -2.61 24.09 -21.28
CA ARG A 156 -2.44 23.99 -19.82
C ARG A 156 -1.66 22.74 -19.40
N TYR A 157 -1.90 21.61 -20.05
CA TYR A 157 -1.17 20.38 -19.77
C TYR A 157 0.32 20.51 -20.10
N ARG A 158 0.67 21.10 -21.26
CA ARG A 158 2.07 21.37 -21.65
C ARG A 158 2.78 22.24 -20.62
N LEU A 159 2.19 23.35 -20.21
CA LEU A 159 2.77 24.23 -19.18
C LEU A 159 3.00 23.50 -17.85
N LYS A 160 2.05 22.68 -17.41
CA LYS A 160 2.19 21.84 -16.22
C LYS A 160 3.35 20.85 -16.35
N GLN A 161 3.54 20.23 -17.52
CA GLN A 161 4.65 19.30 -17.75
C GLN A 161 5.99 20.02 -17.78
N CYS A 162 6.10 21.17 -18.47
CA CYS A 162 7.32 21.98 -18.46
C CYS A 162 7.71 22.39 -17.03
N PHE A 163 6.74 22.82 -16.21
CA PHE A 163 6.99 23.13 -14.80
C PHE A 163 7.53 21.92 -14.03
N LYS A 164 6.90 20.74 -14.16
CA LYS A 164 7.36 19.52 -13.49
C LYS A 164 8.78 19.14 -13.90
N VAL A 165 9.07 19.16 -15.20
CA VAL A 165 10.39 18.80 -15.72
C VAL A 165 11.44 19.78 -15.23
N ALA A 166 11.21 21.09 -15.37
CA ALA A 166 12.14 22.12 -14.89
C ALA A 166 12.40 22.01 -13.38
N HIS A 167 11.38 21.62 -12.60
CA HIS A 167 11.50 21.42 -11.16
C HIS A 167 12.29 20.15 -10.80
N LEU A 168 12.14 19.06 -11.57
CA LEU A 168 12.90 17.82 -11.42
C LEU A 168 14.37 18.01 -11.79
N SER A 169 14.67 18.76 -12.87
CA SER A 169 16.03 19.03 -13.33
C SER A 169 16.87 19.85 -12.35
N ARG A 170 16.25 20.57 -11.42
CA ARG A 170 16.94 21.43 -10.43
C ARG A 170 17.28 20.73 -9.12
N LEU A 171 16.73 19.55 -8.83
CA LEU A 171 16.83 18.93 -7.51
C LEU A 171 17.27 17.47 -7.64
N ASN A 172 18.59 17.25 -7.57
CA ASN A 172 19.24 15.93 -7.64
C ASN A 172 18.90 14.96 -6.50
N THR A 173 18.03 15.31 -5.54
CA THR A 173 17.37 14.34 -4.63
C THR A 173 16.24 15.08 -3.90
N LEU A 174 15.00 14.92 -4.36
CA LEU A 174 13.83 15.59 -3.79
C LEU A 174 13.43 14.94 -2.47
N SER A 175 14.17 15.26 -1.41
CA SER A 175 13.76 15.00 -0.03
C SER A 175 12.93 16.19 0.45
N TYR A 176 11.65 15.98 0.70
CA TYR A 176 10.74 17.00 1.22
C TYR A 176 10.27 16.62 2.63
N PRO A 177 10.87 17.20 3.69
CA PRO A 177 10.43 16.95 5.06
C PRO A 177 9.25 17.84 5.45
N VAL A 178 8.34 17.29 6.25
CA VAL A 178 7.16 17.98 6.78
C VAL A 178 7.15 17.85 8.31
N GLY A 179 6.84 18.95 8.99
CA GLY A 179 6.75 18.98 10.46
C GLY A 179 8.11 18.79 11.14
N VAL A 180 9.13 19.52 10.69
CA VAL A 180 10.48 19.43 11.26
C VAL A 180 10.51 20.01 12.67
N LYS A 181 11.04 19.24 13.63
CA LYS A 181 11.20 19.62 15.03
C LYS A 181 12.52 19.07 15.57
N GLN A 182 13.00 19.65 16.66
CA GLN A 182 14.14 19.09 17.40
C GLN A 182 13.71 17.84 18.17
N ILE A 183 14.58 16.84 18.27
CA ILE A 183 14.30 15.65 19.08
C ILE A 183 14.54 15.99 20.55
N GLN A 184 13.57 15.66 21.40
CA GLN A 184 13.75 15.75 22.84
C GLN A 184 14.44 14.48 23.34
N THR A 185 15.50 14.62 24.13
CA THR A 185 16.29 13.48 24.65
C THR A 185 15.48 12.54 25.55
N THR A 186 14.34 13.00 26.07
CA THR A 186 13.38 12.23 26.87
C THR A 186 12.56 11.26 26.03
N SER A 187 12.39 11.49 24.73
CA SER A 187 11.61 10.59 23.87
C SER A 187 12.41 9.37 23.38
N LEU A 188 13.71 9.32 23.66
CA LEU A 188 14.60 8.23 23.29
C LEU A 188 14.89 7.37 24.53
N ASN A 189 14.62 6.06 24.44
CA ASN A 189 15.02 5.13 25.50
C ASN A 189 16.54 4.84 25.45
N SER A 190 17.04 4.11 26.45
CA SER A 190 18.46 3.77 26.58
C SER A 190 19.01 3.00 25.38
N TYR A 191 18.25 2.04 24.85
CA TYR A 191 18.62 1.24 23.68
C TYR A 191 18.77 2.09 22.42
N MET A 192 17.83 3.00 22.15
CA MET A 192 17.89 3.93 21.02
C MET A 192 19.10 4.86 21.13
N LYS A 193 19.40 5.37 22.34
CA LYS A 193 20.58 6.23 22.56
C LYS A 193 21.87 5.49 22.28
N LYS A 194 21.99 4.23 22.75
CA LYS A 194 23.15 3.38 22.46
C LYS A 194 23.29 3.13 20.97
N LEU A 195 22.20 2.80 20.28
CA LEU A 195 22.21 2.56 18.84
C LEU A 195 22.59 3.81 18.02
N LEU A 196 22.10 4.99 18.41
CA LEU A 196 22.52 6.25 17.80
C LEU A 196 24.02 6.52 18.00
N PHE A 197 24.52 6.23 19.20
CA PHE A 197 25.94 6.35 19.54
C PHE A 197 26.79 5.36 18.73
N ASP A 198 26.38 4.10 18.63
CA ASP A 198 27.11 3.08 17.88
C ASP A 198 27.13 3.39 16.37
N HIS A 199 26.05 3.96 15.83
CA HIS A 199 25.94 4.24 14.39
C HIS A 199 26.57 5.58 13.97
N PHE A 200 26.50 6.62 14.81
CA PHE A 200 26.98 7.98 14.47
C PHE A 200 28.17 8.48 15.31
N GLY A 201 28.56 7.75 16.35
CA GLY A 201 29.58 8.16 17.32
C GLY A 201 29.05 9.16 18.36
N HIS A 202 29.96 9.95 18.93
CA HIS A 202 29.60 11.06 19.83
C HIS A 202 28.81 12.14 19.06
N VAL A 203 27.48 12.05 19.14
CA VAL A 203 26.57 13.06 18.60
C VAL A 203 25.87 13.75 19.75
N ASP A 204 25.98 15.08 19.80
CA ASP A 204 25.08 15.87 20.64
C ASP A 204 23.66 15.79 20.08
N ILE A 205 22.87 14.86 20.63
CA ILE A 205 21.48 14.59 20.25
C ILE A 205 20.63 15.86 20.38
N ALA A 206 20.88 16.66 21.41
CA ALA A 206 20.12 17.85 21.67
C ALA A 206 20.42 18.91 20.60
N ALA A 207 21.69 19.20 20.29
CA ALA A 207 22.03 20.24 19.33
C ALA A 207 21.81 19.86 17.85
N ASN A 208 22.05 18.59 17.48
CA ASN A 208 22.24 18.22 16.07
C ASN A 208 21.11 17.40 15.44
N LEU A 209 20.23 16.76 16.23
CA LEU A 209 19.21 15.86 15.69
C LEU A 209 17.86 16.55 15.48
N LYS A 210 17.55 16.79 14.20
CA LYS A 210 16.21 17.19 13.75
C LYS A 210 15.43 15.96 13.34
N GLN A 211 14.18 15.87 13.78
CA GLN A 211 13.21 14.91 13.28
C GLN A 211 12.19 15.60 12.37
N CYS A 212 11.55 14.82 11.49
CA CYS A 212 10.34 15.24 10.81
C CYS A 212 9.22 14.21 11.04
N GLN A 213 7.97 14.66 10.95
CA GLN A 213 6.82 13.76 11.05
C GLN A 213 6.68 12.91 9.78
N ARG A 214 7.04 13.51 8.64
CA ARG A 214 6.94 12.89 7.33
C ARG A 214 8.08 13.34 6.44
N LEU A 215 8.57 12.42 5.62
CA LEU A 215 9.59 12.64 4.60
C LEU A 215 9.09 12.07 3.29
N ILE A 216 9.05 12.88 2.23
CA ILE A 216 8.91 12.38 0.87
C ILE A 216 10.31 12.29 0.29
N HIS A 217 10.76 11.10 -0.05
CA HIS A 217 12.08 10.84 -0.63
C HIS A 217 11.93 9.94 -1.84
N GLU A 218 12.42 10.37 -3.01
CA GLU A 218 12.31 9.63 -4.28
C GLU A 218 10.87 9.20 -4.64
N ASN A 219 9.88 10.04 -4.30
CA ASN A 219 8.43 9.80 -4.43
C ASN A 219 7.85 8.73 -3.48
N VAL A 220 8.65 8.21 -2.55
CA VAL A 220 8.16 7.39 -1.44
C VAL A 220 7.86 8.30 -0.26
N GLU A 221 6.66 8.18 0.29
CA GLU A 221 6.27 8.84 1.53
C GLU A 221 6.64 7.95 2.69
N TYR A 222 7.48 8.46 3.61
CA TYR A 222 7.82 7.91 4.92
C TYR A 222 7.15 8.73 6.00
N SER A 223 6.45 8.10 6.93
CA SER A 223 5.81 8.79 8.05
C SER A 223 6.04 8.04 9.35
N ARG A 224 6.01 8.78 10.47
CA ARG A 224 6.11 8.17 11.80
C ARG A 224 4.97 7.17 12.02
N SER A 225 5.28 6.06 12.70
CA SER A 225 4.41 4.91 12.99
C SER A 225 4.02 4.06 11.78
N ALA A 226 4.40 4.45 10.56
CA ALA A 226 4.21 3.63 9.37
C ALA A 226 5.10 2.37 9.42
N VAL A 227 4.57 1.27 8.89
CA VAL A 227 5.32 0.01 8.75
C VAL A 227 5.80 -0.16 7.32
N TYR A 228 7.04 -0.62 7.15
CA TYR A 228 7.62 -0.97 5.85
C TYR A 228 8.16 -2.39 5.89
N ILE A 229 8.23 -3.01 4.72
CA ILE A 229 8.88 -4.30 4.53
C ILE A 229 10.35 -4.02 4.21
N VAL A 230 11.22 -4.40 5.13
CA VAL A 230 12.66 -4.12 5.03
C VAL A 230 13.41 -5.26 4.37
N ASP A 231 12.99 -6.50 4.63
CA ASP A 231 13.58 -7.68 4.02
C ASP A 231 12.62 -8.88 4.00
N LEU A 232 13.07 -9.99 3.42
CA LEU A 232 12.39 -11.28 3.40
C LEU A 232 13.29 -12.37 3.98
N ILE A 233 12.73 -13.27 4.77
CA ILE A 233 13.44 -14.46 5.24
C ILE A 233 13.65 -15.43 4.05
N PRO A 234 14.89 -15.77 3.66
CA PRO A 234 15.19 -16.46 2.41
C PRO A 234 14.44 -17.75 2.10
N LEU A 235 14.21 -18.59 3.11
CA LEU A 235 13.62 -19.92 2.91
C LEU A 235 12.09 -19.90 2.89
N LYS A 236 11.47 -18.90 3.51
CA LYS A 236 10.01 -18.83 3.72
C LYS A 236 9.34 -17.69 2.98
N GLU A 237 10.13 -16.79 2.40
CA GLU A 237 9.66 -15.50 1.84
C GLU A 237 8.78 -14.71 2.82
N GLN A 238 9.02 -14.94 4.11
CA GLN A 238 8.31 -14.28 5.19
C GLN A 238 8.83 -12.85 5.33
N PRO A 239 7.96 -11.83 5.31
CA PRO A 239 8.38 -10.44 5.42
C PRO A 239 8.93 -10.11 6.81
N ILE A 240 10.01 -9.32 6.80
CA ILE A 240 10.55 -8.61 7.96
C ILE A 240 9.99 -7.19 7.90
N PHE A 241 9.23 -6.83 8.94
CA PHE A 241 8.60 -5.53 9.05
C PHE A 241 9.40 -4.61 9.96
N ALA A 242 9.41 -3.32 9.63
CA ALA A 242 9.95 -2.28 10.50
C ALA A 242 8.95 -1.14 10.66
N GLN A 243 8.67 -0.76 11.91
CA GLN A 243 7.84 0.39 12.23
C GLN A 243 8.71 1.63 12.45
N ILE A 244 8.48 2.69 11.70
CA ILE A 244 9.24 3.94 11.83
C ILE A 244 8.89 4.62 13.16
N LEU A 245 9.88 4.81 14.02
CA LEU A 245 9.73 5.56 15.27
C LEU A 245 10.09 7.04 15.07
N PHE A 246 11.22 7.29 14.40
CA PHE A 246 11.72 8.63 14.13
C PHE A 246 12.31 8.71 12.72
N ILE A 247 12.07 9.83 12.05
CA ILE A 247 12.72 10.18 10.78
C ILE A 247 13.66 11.33 11.07
N MET A 248 14.95 11.13 10.85
CA MET A 248 15.99 12.01 11.36
C MET A 248 16.90 12.50 10.24
N LYS A 249 17.30 13.77 10.28
CA LYS A 249 18.32 14.31 9.39
C LYS A 249 19.65 14.39 10.14
N MET A 250 20.68 13.73 9.60
CA MET A 250 22.05 13.83 10.08
C MET A 250 22.95 14.28 8.95
N LYS A 251 23.62 15.43 9.12
CA LYS A 251 24.35 16.13 8.04
C LYS A 251 23.40 16.36 6.84
N GLU A 252 23.73 15.83 5.66
CA GLU A 252 22.88 15.90 4.46
C GLU A 252 22.07 14.63 4.17
N LYS A 253 22.12 13.62 5.04
CA LYS A 253 21.42 12.34 4.82
C LYS A 253 20.25 12.14 5.77
N TRP A 254 19.17 11.55 5.24
CA TRP A 254 18.00 11.12 6.01
C TRP A 254 18.15 9.69 6.47
N TRP A 255 17.71 9.42 7.70
CA TRP A 255 17.73 8.11 8.31
C TRP A 255 16.40 7.82 9.01
N LEU A 256 16.02 6.54 9.03
CA LEU A 256 14.83 6.07 9.75
C LEU A 256 15.32 5.27 10.96
N LEU A 257 14.98 5.72 12.16
CA LEU A 257 15.07 4.87 13.36
C LEU A 257 13.77 4.09 13.44
N ALA A 258 13.87 2.77 13.32
CA ALA A 258 12.72 1.89 13.26
C ALA A 258 12.84 0.74 14.26
N ASP A 259 11.69 0.27 14.73
CA ASP A 259 11.57 -0.98 15.47
C ASP A 259 11.34 -2.13 14.49
N ILE A 260 12.22 -3.12 14.51
CA ILE A 260 12.09 -4.34 13.74
C ILE A 260 11.08 -5.24 14.45
N LEU A 261 9.93 -5.41 13.83
CA LEU A 261 8.82 -6.14 14.41
C LEU A 261 9.06 -7.64 14.28
N ASN A 262 8.77 -8.37 15.36
CA ASN A 262 8.71 -9.82 15.31
C ASN A 262 7.44 -10.26 14.57
N THR A 263 7.61 -10.96 13.46
CA THR A 263 6.51 -11.55 12.68
C THR A 263 6.13 -12.91 13.28
N ILE A 264 4.97 -13.01 13.91
CA ILE A 264 4.55 -14.19 14.70
C ILE A 264 3.99 -15.29 13.78
N SER A 265 2.93 -14.97 13.05
CA SER A 265 2.23 -15.92 12.16
C SER A 265 1.47 -15.18 11.06
N TYR A 266 1.04 -15.91 10.04
CA TYR A 266 0.13 -15.43 9.03
C TYR A 266 -1.29 -15.91 9.34
N ASP A 267 -2.25 -14.98 9.39
CA ASP A 267 -3.66 -15.29 9.56
C ASP A 267 -4.33 -15.36 8.17
N GLU A 268 -4.79 -16.55 7.82
CA GLU A 268 -5.39 -16.84 6.51
C GLU A 268 -6.79 -16.23 6.35
N ASP A 269 -7.53 -16.04 7.43
CA ASP A 269 -8.86 -15.43 7.35
C ASP A 269 -8.75 -13.91 7.27
N LEU A 270 -7.76 -13.29 7.92
CA LEU A 270 -7.50 -11.86 7.84
C LEU A 270 -6.65 -11.44 6.62
N PHE A 271 -5.95 -12.39 5.99
CA PHE A 271 -4.92 -12.12 4.98
C PHE A 271 -3.87 -11.11 5.47
N ALA A 272 -3.34 -11.39 6.66
CA ALA A 272 -2.49 -10.46 7.38
C ALA A 272 -1.43 -11.18 8.22
N TRP A 273 -0.30 -10.51 8.41
CA TRP A 273 0.76 -10.97 9.29
C TRP A 273 0.56 -10.39 10.68
N GLU A 274 0.53 -11.26 11.69
CA GLU A 274 0.59 -10.83 13.09
C GLU A 274 2.01 -10.36 13.41
N VAL A 275 2.12 -9.16 13.97
CA VAL A 275 3.38 -8.50 14.28
C VAL A 275 3.37 -7.99 15.72
N LYS A 276 4.54 -8.06 16.36
CA LYS A 276 4.73 -7.56 17.72
C LYS A 276 6.06 -6.86 17.87
N SER A 277 6.05 -5.72 18.56
CA SER A 277 7.28 -5.04 18.98
C SER A 277 8.02 -5.90 20.01
N ILE A 278 9.32 -6.05 19.82
CA ILE A 278 10.26 -6.68 20.76
C ILE A 278 11.35 -5.69 21.19
N ASP A 279 11.11 -4.39 20.98
CA ASP A 279 12.07 -3.30 21.23
C ASP A 279 13.43 -3.52 20.54
N HIS A 280 13.40 -4.10 19.33
CA HIS A 280 14.61 -4.36 18.54
C HIS A 280 14.80 -3.25 17.50
N TYR A 281 15.55 -2.22 17.87
CA TYR A 281 15.71 -1.05 17.02
C TYR A 281 16.83 -1.20 15.99
N SER A 282 16.65 -0.58 14.82
CA SER A 282 17.66 -0.47 13.77
C SER A 282 17.66 0.91 13.10
N MET A 283 18.81 1.29 12.54
CA MET A 283 18.91 2.43 11.63
C MET A 283 18.73 1.94 10.20
N LEU A 284 17.74 2.48 9.51
CA LEU A 284 17.46 2.17 8.10
C LEU A 284 17.74 3.37 7.21
N ASP A 285 18.29 3.09 6.04
CA ASP A 285 18.44 4.05 4.96
C ASP A 285 17.18 4.03 4.07
N PRO A 286 16.45 5.15 3.91
CA PRO A 286 15.33 5.23 2.97
C PRO A 286 15.64 4.75 1.56
N CYS A 287 16.89 4.89 1.10
CA CYS A 287 17.33 4.44 -0.22
C CYS A 287 17.47 2.91 -0.36
N GLN A 288 17.50 2.18 0.76
CA GLN A 288 17.73 0.73 0.78
C GLN A 288 16.45 -0.10 0.87
N LEU A 289 15.27 0.54 0.99
CA LEU A 289 13.99 -0.15 1.10
C LEU A 289 13.49 -0.58 -0.29
N ARG A 290 13.51 -1.90 -0.57
CA ARG A 290 13.35 -2.45 -1.94
C ARG A 290 11.98 -3.05 -2.26
N TYR A 291 11.20 -3.47 -1.26
CA TYR A 291 10.07 -4.38 -1.51
C TYR A 291 8.72 -3.69 -1.70
N TYR A 292 8.43 -2.63 -0.93
CA TYR A 292 7.12 -1.98 -0.98
C TYR A 292 7.23 -0.47 -0.78
N TYR A 293 6.87 0.29 -1.82
CA TYR A 293 7.02 1.75 -1.90
C TYR A 293 5.91 2.54 -1.19
N LYS A 294 4.96 1.87 -0.55
CA LYS A 294 3.86 2.50 0.18
C LYS A 294 3.95 2.06 1.64
N GLY A 295 3.87 2.99 2.59
CA GLY A 295 3.77 2.61 3.99
C GLY A 295 2.53 1.77 4.28
N LEU A 296 2.66 0.84 5.21
CA LEU A 296 1.61 -0.06 5.67
C LEU A 296 1.04 0.45 6.99
N ASP A 297 -0.27 0.26 7.13
CA ASP A 297 -1.01 0.53 8.35
C ASP A 297 -1.07 -0.75 9.20
N VAL A 298 -1.07 -0.57 10.53
CA VAL A 298 -1.27 -1.64 11.51
C VAL A 298 -2.72 -1.61 11.98
N TYR A 299 -3.39 -2.75 11.97
CA TYR A 299 -4.76 -2.91 12.46
C TYR A 299 -4.78 -3.81 13.69
N GLN A 300 -5.61 -3.48 14.68
CA GLN A 300 -5.76 -4.28 15.90
C GLN A 300 -7.00 -5.16 15.83
N VAL A 301 -6.83 -6.45 16.15
CA VAL A 301 -7.92 -7.43 16.27
C VAL A 301 -7.62 -8.29 17.49
N ASN A 302 -8.56 -8.42 18.43
CA ASN A 302 -8.43 -9.25 19.64
C ASN A 302 -7.12 -9.02 20.44
N ASN A 303 -6.69 -7.76 20.57
CA ASN A 303 -5.43 -7.32 21.19
C ASN A 303 -4.13 -7.71 20.45
N SER A 304 -4.23 -8.36 19.29
CA SER A 304 -3.10 -8.61 18.39
C SER A 304 -3.02 -7.54 17.31
N SER A 305 -1.80 -7.28 16.83
CA SER A 305 -1.53 -6.27 15.79
C SER A 305 -1.21 -6.94 14.47
N PHE A 306 -1.85 -6.48 13.40
CA PHE A 306 -1.80 -7.10 12.09
C PHE A 306 -1.40 -6.12 10.99
N VAL A 307 -0.64 -6.61 10.02
CA VAL A 307 -0.23 -5.86 8.82
C VAL A 307 -0.67 -6.63 7.58
N SER A 308 -1.43 -5.96 6.71
CA SER A 308 -1.89 -6.53 5.42
C SER A 308 -1.48 -5.66 4.24
N PHE A 309 -1.10 -6.32 3.15
CA PHE A 309 -0.72 -5.69 1.88
C PHE A 309 -1.12 -6.59 0.71
N THR A 310 -1.33 -5.99 -0.46
CA THR A 310 -1.81 -6.69 -1.67
C THR A 310 -0.68 -6.85 -2.68
N ASN A 311 0.19 -7.85 -2.48
CA ASN A 311 1.29 -8.21 -3.38
C ASN A 311 1.96 -9.49 -2.82
N ARG A 312 2.27 -10.49 -3.64
CA ARG A 312 3.18 -11.57 -3.25
C ARG A 312 4.62 -11.12 -3.39
N LEU A 313 5.35 -11.22 -2.29
CA LEU A 313 6.76 -10.84 -2.24
C LEU A 313 7.63 -11.99 -2.76
N THR A 314 8.81 -11.62 -3.26
CA THR A 314 9.74 -12.55 -3.89
C THR A 314 11.17 -12.04 -3.75
N LEU A 315 12.09 -12.96 -3.46
CA LEU A 315 13.54 -12.73 -3.50
C LEU A 315 14.11 -12.91 -4.92
N TYR A 316 13.56 -12.19 -5.89
CA TYR A 316 13.84 -12.34 -7.34
C TYR A 316 13.11 -13.53 -8.00
#